data_AF-A0A1F9IJB6-F1
#
_entry.id   AF-A0A1F9IJB6-F1
#
_cell.length_a   1.000
_cell.length_b   1.000
_cell.length_c   1.000
_cell.angle_alpha   90.00
_cell.angle_beta   90.00
_cell.angle_gamma   90.00
#
_symmetry.space_group_name_H-M   'P 1'
#
loop_
_entity.id
_entity.type
_entity.pdbx_description
1 polymer ?
#
loop_
_entity_poly.entity_id
_entity_poly.type
_entity_poly.pdbx_seq_one_letter_code
_entity_poly.pdbx_strand_id
1 'polypeptide(L)' 'MNPFKSYVFTWWQLGLLKTSMLALGLALGATWPGAFARWRAILWVVFLIPAIYLMVISFQQM' A
#
# COMPACT_ATOMS: atom_id res chain seq x y z
N MET A 1 9.27 -17.64 -14.88
CA MET A 1 8.52 -16.97 -13.81
C MET A 1 8.31 -18.01 -12.73
N ASN A 2 9.08 -17.93 -11.65
CA ASN A 2 9.01 -18.95 -10.59
C ASN A 2 8.29 -18.30 -9.39
N PRO A 3 7.01 -18.62 -9.14
CA PRO A 3 6.20 -17.92 -8.13
C PRO A 3 6.73 -18.09 -6.69
N PHE A 4 7.66 -19.03 -6.48
CA PHE A 4 8.31 -19.31 -5.21
C PHE A 4 9.71 -18.69 -5.07
N LYS A 5 10.12 -17.82 -6.02
CA LYS A 5 11.40 -17.13 -5.96
C LYS A 5 11.37 -16.09 -4.84
N SER A 6 12.29 -16.20 -3.89
CA SER A 6 12.47 -15.18 -2.85
C SER A 6 13.04 -13.90 -3.46
N TYR A 7 12.42 -12.77 -3.16
CA TYR A 7 12.93 -11.45 -3.48
C TYR A 7 12.85 -10.55 -2.25
N VAL A 8 13.78 -9.59 -2.17
CA VAL A 8 13.94 -8.72 -1.01
C VAL A 8 13.60 -7.30 -1.41
N PHE A 9 12.68 -6.69 -0.67
CA PHE A 9 12.37 -5.28 -0.83
C PHE A 9 13.51 -4.41 -0.31
N THR A 10 13.81 -3.33 -1.02
CA THR A 10 14.71 -2.29 -0.53
C THR A 10 14.10 -1.56 0.67
N TRP A 11 14.93 -0.89 1.46
CA TRP A 11 14.49 -0.12 2.62
C TRP A 11 13.39 0.90 2.28
N TRP A 12 13.50 1.56 1.13
CA TRP A 12 12.51 2.51 0.63
C TRP A 12 11.18 1.85 0.23
N GLN A 13 11.24 0.67 -0.40
CA GLN A 13 10.05 -0.12 -0.74
C GLN A 13 9.34 -0.61 0.52
N LEU A 14 10.09 -1.00 1.56
CA LEU A 14 9.52 -1.36 2.86
C LEU A 14 8.85 -0.15 3.54
N GLY A 15 9.42 1.04 3.42
CA GLY A 15 8.81 2.29 3.88
C GLY A 15 7.48 2.60 3.17
N LEU A 16 7.43 2.43 1.85
CA LEU A 16 6.21 2.56 1.04
C LEU A 16 5.15 1.53 1.44
N LEU A 17 5.56 0.30 1.74
CA LEU A 17 4.65 -0.74 2.19
C LEU A 17 3.99 -0.33 3.51
N LYS A 18 4.78 0.07 4.51
CA LYS A 18 4.26 0.48 5.83
C LYS A 18 3.30 1.67 5.72
N THR A 19 3.68 2.69 4.95
CA THR A 19 2.84 3.88 4.75
C THR A 19 1.53 3.55 4.03
N SER A 20 1.57 2.67 3.01
CA SER A 20 0.36 2.19 2.34
C SER A 20 -0.56 1.42 3.30
N MET A 21 -0.01 0.54 4.15
CA MET A 21 -0.81 -0.21 5.14
C MET A 21 -1.46 0.70 6.18
N LEU A 22 -0.76 1.75 6.63
CA LEU A 22 -1.32 2.77 7.52
C LEU A 22 -2.46 3.54 6.84
N ALA A 23 -2.27 3.94 5.58
CA ALA A 23 -3.30 4.62 4.80
C ALA A 23 -4.55 3.75 4.62
N LEU A 24 -4.39 2.44 4.39
CA LEU A 24 -5.49 1.48 4.32
C LEU A 24 -6.22 1.35 5.66
N GLY A 25 -5.48 1.25 6.77
CA GLY A 25 -6.07 1.20 8.11
C GLY A 25 -6.91 2.45 8.41
N LEU A 26 -6.42 3.63 8.05
CA LEU A 26 -7.16 4.89 8.17
C LEU A 26 -8.35 4.97 7.20
N ALA A 27 -8.21 4.49 5.97
CA ALA A 27 -9.29 4.46 4.98
C ALA A 27 -10.45 3.55 5.42
N LEU A 28 -10.13 2.40 6.03
CA LEU A 28 -11.10 1.51 6.66
C LEU A 28 -11.67 2.15 7.93
N GLY A 29 -10.85 2.75 8.78
CA GLY A 29 -11.29 3.50 9.95
C GLY A 29 -12.24 4.66 9.62
N ALA A 30 -12.11 5.25 8.42
CA ALA A 30 -13.03 6.27 7.92
C ALA A 30 -14.47 5.77 7.74
N THR A 31 -14.71 4.45 7.75
CA THR A 31 -16.06 3.85 7.75
C THR A 31 -16.74 3.94 9.11
N TRP A 32 -16.00 4.13 10.18
CA TRP A 32 -16.49 4.44 11.53
C TRP A 32 -16.33 5.93 11.84
N PRO A 33 -17.16 6.49 12.73
CA PRO A 33 -18.36 7.26 12.41
C PRO A 33 -18.13 8.50 11.52
N GLY A 34 -17.45 8.33 10.37
CA GLY A 34 -17.19 9.42 9.42
C GLY A 34 -16.05 10.37 9.83
N ALA A 35 -15.29 10.08 10.89
CA ALA A 35 -14.20 10.93 11.38
C ALA A 35 -13.16 11.29 10.30
N PHE A 36 -12.96 10.39 9.33
CA PHE A 36 -12.05 10.58 8.21
C PHE A 36 -12.77 10.61 6.85
N ALA A 37 -14.10 10.81 6.81
CA ALA A 37 -14.88 10.79 5.57
C ALA A 37 -14.37 11.79 4.52
N ARG A 38 -13.94 12.99 4.97
CA ARG A 38 -13.36 14.04 4.09
C ARG A 38 -12.03 13.62 3.46
N TRP A 39 -11.23 12.84 4.18
CA TRP A 39 -9.89 12.41 3.78
C TRP A 39 -9.88 11.03 3.11
N ARG A 40 -11.02 10.34 3.09
CA ARG A 40 -11.16 8.98 2.57
C ARG A 40 -10.58 8.86 1.16
N ALA A 41 -10.93 9.77 0.25
CA ALA A 41 -10.42 9.74 -1.12
C ALA A 41 -8.88 9.86 -1.17
N ILE A 42 -8.31 10.77 -0.39
CA ILE A 42 -6.85 10.98 -0.31
C ILE A 42 -6.15 9.74 0.28
N LEU A 43 -6.72 9.16 1.33
CA LEU A 43 -6.19 7.94 1.96
C LEU A 43 -6.19 6.76 0.98
N TRP A 44 -7.22 6.62 0.15
CA TRP A 44 -7.26 5.62 -0.92
C TRP A 44 -6.20 5.86 -1.99
N VAL A 45 -5.98 7.11 -2.40
CA VAL A 45 -4.93 7.45 -3.38
C VAL A 45 -3.54 7.14 -2.82
N VAL A 46 -3.27 7.53 -1.57
CA VAL A 46 -2.01 7.26 -0.87
C VAL A 46 -1.81 5.76 -0.62
N PHE A 47 -2.87 4.95 -0.55
CA PHE A 47 -2.76 3.50 -0.53
C PHE A 47 -2.50 2.90 -1.93
N LEU A 48 -3.30 3.28 -2.93
CA LEU A 48 -3.30 2.69 -4.26
C LEU A 48 -1.98 2.90 -5.02
N ILE A 49 -1.43 4.12 -4.99
CA ILE A 49 -0.21 4.45 -5.74
C ILE A 49 0.98 3.57 -5.29
N PRO A 50 1.36 3.54 -4.00
CA PRO A 50 2.45 2.68 -3.55
C PRO A 50 2.12 1.18 -3.64
N ALA A 51 0.86 0.78 -3.46
CA ALA A 51 0.46 -0.63 -3.62
C ALA A 51 0.69 -1.13 -5.06
N ILE A 52 0.28 -0.34 -6.07
CA ILE A 52 0.50 -0.66 -7.49
C ILE A 52 2.00 -0.69 -7.80
N TYR A 53 2.77 0.30 -7.33
CA TYR A 53 4.21 0.33 -7.51
C TYR A 53 4.90 -0.92 -6.95
N LEU A 54 4.57 -1.32 -5.71
CA LEU A 54 5.13 -2.50 -5.07
C LEU A 54 4.70 -3.79 -5.78
N MET A 55 3.47 -3.85 -6.29
CA MET A 55 2.98 -4.98 -7.09
C MET A 55 3.80 -5.12 -8.37
N VAL A 56 4.01 -4.04 -9.13
CA VAL A 56 4.83 -4.06 -10.36
C VAL A 56 6.26 -4.49 -10.07
N ILE A 57 6.89 -3.93 -9.03
CA ILE A 57 8.23 -4.33 -8.61
C ILE A 57 8.28 -5.82 -8.26
N SER A 58 7.29 -6.31 -7.51
CA SER A 58 7.23 -7.73 -7.13
C SER A 58 7.15 -8.62 -8.37
N PHE A 59 6.32 -8.25 -9.36
CA PHE A 59 6.23 -8.97 -10.64
C PHE A 59 7.53 -8.94 -11.45
N GLN A 60 8.30 -7.85 -11.39
CA GLN A 60 9.62 -7.78 -12.04
C GLN A 60 10.68 -8.62 -11.33
N GLN A 61 10.53 -8.85 -10.03
CA GLN A 61 11.49 -9.64 -9.24
C GLN A 61 11.20 -11.15 -9.26
N MET A 62 9.96 -11.56 -9.55
CA MET A 62 9.49 -12.94 -9.79
C MET A 62 10.04 -13.57 -11.09
#